data_AF-A0AAJ6T8Q0-F1
#
_entry.id   AF-A0AAJ6T8Q0-F1
#
_cell.length_a   1.000
_cell.length_b   1.000
_cell.length_c   1.000
_cell.angle_alpha   90.00
_cell.angle_beta   90.00
_cell.angle_gamma   90.00
#
_symmetry.space_group_name_H-M   'P 1'
#
loop_
_entity.id
_entity.type
_entity.pdbx_description
1 polymer ?
#
loop_
_entity_poly.entity_id
_entity_poly.type
_entity_poly.pdbx_seq_one_letter_code
_entity_poly.pdbx_strand_id
1 'polypeptide(L)'
;MDFDRFSSPFFSALFFILVFSRAEAYDYLDPTGNITLKWDVISWTPDGYVAVVTMTNFQMYRHIMSPGWTVGWTWAKKEVIWSMVGAQATGQGDCSKFRMNIPHCCMKSPAVVDMLSGVPYNQQIANCCKGGVVSSWGQDPSAAVSSFQLSVGRSGTTNKTVRLPKNFTLLGPGRGYSCSQAKIVPPTVFPTPDGRRKTQAMMTWNVTCTYSQMLASRNPTCCVSMSSFYNSTITPCRSCACGCQNNSTCVPSDSMIQSVVGLKTPTKDNTPLVQCTKHNCPIRVHWHVKLNYKEYWRVKISITNFNYRLNYTQWTLVAQHPNLNNITQVFSFAYKPLLPYKSANDSGMFYGVKFFNDILMEAGPDGNIQSELILQKDKNTFTLNKGWAFPRKVYFNGDECVMPLPDDYPYLPNSAPKNVIGLSFLFSAFFVLELLVFW
;
A
#
# COMPACT_ATOMS: atom_id res chain seq x y z
N MET A 1 -55.84 30.50 15.79
CA MET A 1 -54.64 29.95 16.44
C MET A 1 -54.00 29.03 15.43
N ASP A 2 -53.25 29.63 14.51
CA ASP A 2 -52.51 28.95 13.47
C ASP A 2 -51.21 28.41 14.05
N PHE A 3 -50.93 27.13 13.81
CA PHE A 3 -49.68 26.49 14.17
C PHE A 3 -48.89 26.21 12.89
N ASP A 4 -47.94 27.10 12.61
CA ASP A 4 -46.84 26.86 11.68
C ASP A 4 -45.94 25.75 12.22
N ARG A 5 -45.75 24.65 11.46
CA ARG A 5 -44.57 23.77 11.60
C ARG A 5 -44.33 22.85 10.40
N PHE A 6 -44.05 23.41 9.24
CA PHE A 6 -43.46 22.66 8.11
C PHE A 6 -42.16 23.32 7.64
N SER A 7 -41.09 23.19 8.42
CA SER A 7 -39.73 23.48 7.94
C SER A 7 -38.69 22.74 8.79
N SER A 8 -38.56 21.43 8.62
CA SER A 8 -37.47 20.67 9.26
C SER A 8 -37.12 19.26 8.70
N PRO A 9 -37.16 18.99 7.38
CA PRO A 9 -36.37 17.87 6.85
C PRO A 9 -35.21 18.33 5.94
N PHE A 10 -35.34 19.48 5.28
CA PHE A 10 -34.37 19.93 4.28
C PHE A 10 -33.05 20.43 4.89
N PHE A 11 -33.12 21.19 5.99
CA PHE A 11 -31.93 21.69 6.69
C PHE A 11 -31.13 20.58 7.39
N SER A 12 -31.80 19.51 7.86
CA SER A 12 -31.12 18.37 8.50
C SER A 12 -30.38 17.51 7.46
N ALA A 13 -30.99 17.28 6.30
CA ALA A 13 -30.34 16.59 5.18
C ALA A 13 -29.15 17.37 4.63
N LEU A 14 -29.25 18.71 4.51
CA LEU A 14 -28.14 19.55 4.04
C LEU A 14 -26.96 19.55 5.02
N PHE A 15 -27.24 19.52 6.34
CA PHE A 15 -26.20 19.44 7.36
C PHE A 15 -25.49 18.07 7.35
N PHE A 16 -26.23 16.97 7.13
CA PHE A 16 -25.63 15.65 6.92
C PHE A 16 -24.75 15.60 5.66
N ILE A 17 -25.20 16.18 4.54
CA ILE A 17 -24.40 16.22 3.30
C ILE A 17 -23.12 17.05 3.48
N LEU A 18 -23.17 18.16 4.23
CA LEU A 18 -21.99 18.99 4.52
C LEU A 18 -21.02 18.32 5.49
N VAL A 19 -21.50 17.58 6.50
CA VAL A 19 -20.63 16.85 7.44
C VAL A 19 -19.95 15.64 6.79
N PHE A 20 -20.59 14.99 5.81
CA PHE A 20 -20.01 13.84 5.10
C PHE A 20 -19.15 14.20 3.87
N SER A 21 -19.14 15.47 3.44
CA SER A 21 -18.39 15.90 2.25
C SER A 21 -16.86 15.97 2.43
N ARG A 22 -16.33 15.64 3.62
CA ARG A 22 -14.88 15.51 3.88
C ARG A 22 -14.52 14.17 4.52
N ALA A 23 -14.99 13.06 3.94
CA ALA A 23 -14.27 11.81 4.11
C ALA A 23 -12.99 11.86 3.26
N GLU A 24 -11.95 12.55 3.74
CA GLU A 24 -10.61 12.16 3.32
C GLU A 24 -10.45 10.68 3.67
N ALA A 25 -9.98 9.87 2.72
CA ALA A 25 -9.82 8.43 2.87
C ALA A 25 -8.77 8.15 3.96
N TYR A 26 -9.21 8.17 5.21
CA TYR A 26 -8.39 8.00 6.39
C TYR A 26 -8.06 6.52 6.53
N ASP A 27 -6.76 6.20 6.53
CA ASP A 27 -6.30 4.85 6.79
C ASP A 27 -6.26 4.59 8.29
N TYR A 28 -7.23 3.80 8.77
CA TYR A 28 -7.36 3.47 10.19
C TYR A 28 -6.15 2.70 10.74
N LEU A 29 -5.46 1.90 9.91
CA LEU A 29 -4.31 1.11 10.35
C LEU A 29 -2.99 1.90 10.31
N ASP A 30 -2.98 3.07 9.67
CA ASP A 30 -1.82 3.96 9.62
C ASP A 30 -2.26 5.44 9.69
N PRO A 31 -2.76 5.87 10.86
CA PRO A 31 -3.40 7.18 11.01
C PRO A 31 -2.44 8.37 10.86
N THR A 32 -1.14 8.12 11.05
CA THR A 32 -0.07 9.11 10.90
C THR A 32 0.71 8.95 9.60
N GLY A 33 0.31 8.00 8.75
CA GLY A 33 0.99 7.65 7.51
C GLY A 33 0.98 8.81 6.52
N ASN A 34 2.15 9.37 6.24
CA ASN A 34 2.31 10.41 5.23
C ASN A 34 3.72 10.37 4.63
N ILE A 35 3.89 11.09 3.53
CA ILE A 35 5.20 11.38 2.96
C ILE A 35 5.47 12.86 3.16
N THR A 36 6.59 13.19 3.82
CA THR A 36 7.00 14.58 4.01
C THR A 36 8.17 14.91 3.10
N LEU A 37 8.02 15.97 2.31
CA LEU A 37 9.10 16.62 1.59
C LEU A 37 9.60 17.78 2.45
N LYS A 38 10.79 17.64 3.02
CA LYS A 38 11.47 18.69 3.77
C LYS A 38 12.45 19.40 2.86
N TRP A 39 12.33 20.71 2.77
CA TRP A 39 13.19 21.56 1.96
C TRP A 39 14.07 22.42 2.86
N ASP A 40 15.37 22.12 2.88
CA ASP A 40 16.36 22.80 3.70
C ASP A 40 17.24 23.70 2.81
N VAL A 41 17.13 25.02 2.97
CA VAL A 41 18.03 25.98 2.32
C VAL A 41 19.35 26.00 3.08
N ILE A 42 20.41 25.47 2.46
CA ILE A 42 21.72 25.29 3.13
C ILE A 42 22.64 26.50 2.94
N SER A 43 22.50 27.23 1.83
CA SER A 43 23.30 28.43 1.56
C SER A 43 22.61 29.37 0.57
N TRP A 44 22.98 30.64 0.64
CA TRP A 44 22.57 31.66 -0.33
C TRP A 44 23.57 31.72 -1.48
N THR A 45 23.07 32.01 -2.68
CA THR A 45 23.90 32.32 -3.86
C THR A 45 23.60 33.75 -4.32
N PRO A 46 24.43 34.35 -5.19
CA PRO A 46 24.17 35.71 -5.69
C PRO A 46 22.81 35.89 -6.39
N ASP A 47 22.25 34.81 -6.96
CA ASP A 47 21.00 34.82 -7.74
C ASP A 47 19.90 33.91 -7.12
N GLY A 48 20.11 33.38 -5.91
CA GLY A 48 19.14 32.52 -5.25
C GLY A 48 19.71 31.74 -4.08
N TYR A 49 19.59 30.41 -4.12
CA TYR A 49 20.01 29.57 -3.00
C TYR A 49 20.35 28.13 -3.42
N VAL A 50 21.07 27.42 -2.57
CA VAL A 50 21.23 25.96 -2.66
C VAL A 50 20.37 25.32 -1.58
N ALA A 51 19.65 24.26 -1.94
CA ALA A 51 18.81 23.53 -1.02
C ALA A 51 18.93 22.02 -1.16
N VAL A 52 18.75 21.33 -0.04
CA VAL A 52 18.60 19.89 0.03
C VAL A 52 17.12 19.58 0.28
N VAL A 53 16.55 18.75 -0.58
CA VAL A 53 15.18 18.27 -0.46
C VAL A 53 15.23 16.82 -0.02
N THR A 54 14.66 16.54 1.15
CA THR A 54 14.61 15.20 1.73
C THR A 54 13.17 14.74 1.74
N MET A 55 12.89 13.64 1.04
CA MET A 55 11.65 12.90 1.13
C MET A 55 11.76 11.83 2.22
N THR A 56 10.80 11.84 3.14
CA THR A 56 10.69 10.79 4.17
C THR A 56 9.30 10.16 4.09
N ASN A 57 9.27 8.85 3.91
CA ASN A 57 8.05 8.06 3.95
C ASN A 57 7.79 7.58 5.38
N PHE A 58 6.77 8.14 6.03
CA PHE A 58 6.34 7.74 7.37
C PHE A 58 5.24 6.67 7.35
N GLN A 59 4.83 6.19 6.17
CA GLN A 59 3.81 5.17 6.06
C GLN A 59 4.34 3.81 6.55
N MET A 60 3.56 3.10 7.34
CA MET A 60 4.01 1.88 8.02
C MET A 60 4.14 0.69 7.09
N TYR A 61 3.30 0.57 6.07
CA TYR A 61 3.29 -0.58 5.16
C TYR A 61 3.14 -0.20 3.69
N ARG A 62 2.98 1.08 3.34
CA ARG A 62 2.98 1.53 1.94
C ARG A 62 4.37 2.02 1.56
N HIS A 63 4.91 1.48 0.48
CA HIS A 63 6.20 1.89 -0.09
C HIS A 63 6.00 2.45 -1.51
N ILE A 64 6.98 3.21 -1.98
CA ILE A 64 7.07 3.63 -3.37
C ILE A 64 7.96 2.64 -4.09
N MET A 65 7.37 1.82 -4.96
CA MET A 65 8.08 0.86 -5.81
C MET A 65 8.55 1.50 -7.12
N SER A 66 9.37 0.77 -7.88
CA SER A 66 9.77 1.13 -9.24
C SER A 66 8.52 1.40 -10.12
N PRO A 67 8.48 2.47 -10.94
CA PRO A 67 9.59 3.33 -11.42
C PRO A 67 10.01 4.44 -10.45
N GLY A 68 9.50 4.42 -9.21
CA GLY A 68 9.88 5.35 -8.17
C GLY A 68 9.03 6.61 -8.11
N TRP A 69 9.45 7.56 -7.27
CA TRP A 69 8.79 8.84 -7.13
C TRP A 69 9.14 9.82 -8.25
N THR A 70 8.17 10.65 -8.59
CA THR A 70 8.28 11.87 -9.40
C THR A 70 7.66 13.00 -8.59
N VAL A 71 8.46 13.98 -8.20
CA VAL A 71 8.03 15.14 -7.44
C VAL A 71 7.96 16.34 -8.37
N GLY A 72 6.82 17.02 -8.38
CA GLY A 72 6.60 18.25 -9.13
C GLY A 72 6.22 19.39 -8.20
N TRP A 73 6.52 20.61 -8.62
CA TRP A 73 6.05 21.83 -7.95
C TRP A 73 5.96 22.96 -8.98
N THR A 74 5.40 24.09 -8.59
CA THR A 74 5.35 25.30 -9.38
C THR A 74 6.09 26.42 -8.68
N TRP A 75 7.07 27.01 -9.34
CA TRP A 75 7.80 28.14 -8.80
C TRP A 75 6.89 29.33 -8.52
N ALA A 76 7.22 30.20 -7.56
CA ALA A 76 6.38 31.35 -7.25
C ALA A 76 6.51 32.48 -8.29
N LYS A 77 7.72 32.73 -8.80
CA LYS A 77 8.08 33.82 -9.73
C LYS A 77 8.67 33.31 -11.06
N LYS A 78 9.96 33.50 -11.33
CA LYS A 78 10.64 33.09 -12.57
C LYS A 78 11.93 32.35 -12.25
N GLU A 79 11.89 31.63 -11.13
CA GLU A 79 12.98 30.80 -10.63
C GLU A 79 13.32 29.71 -11.65
N VAL A 80 14.59 29.33 -11.66
CA VAL A 80 15.14 28.28 -12.52
C VAL A 80 15.99 27.33 -11.68
N ILE A 81 16.22 26.12 -12.18
CA ILE A 81 17.14 25.16 -11.56
C ILE A 81 18.47 25.27 -12.30
N TRP A 82 19.51 25.76 -11.62
CA TRP A 82 20.85 25.86 -12.18
C TRP A 82 21.49 24.48 -12.30
N SER A 83 21.42 23.67 -11.25
CA SER A 83 22.00 22.33 -11.21
C SER A 83 21.30 21.45 -10.18
N MET A 84 21.46 20.13 -10.32
CA MET A 84 20.93 19.12 -9.41
C MET A 84 21.95 18.02 -9.13
N VAL A 85 21.87 17.41 -7.95
CA VAL A 85 22.68 16.26 -7.51
C VAL A 85 21.76 15.27 -6.80
N GLY A 86 21.90 13.97 -7.09
CA GLY A 86 21.04 12.90 -6.58
C GLY A 86 19.70 12.74 -7.29
N ALA A 87 19.24 13.74 -8.04
CA ALA A 87 18.02 13.68 -8.84
C ALA A 87 18.17 14.53 -10.11
N GLN A 88 17.23 14.40 -11.04
CA GLN A 88 17.21 15.17 -12.28
C GLN A 88 15.80 15.62 -12.65
N ALA A 89 15.70 16.82 -13.22
CA ALA A 89 14.49 17.26 -13.90
C ALA A 89 14.23 16.41 -15.16
N THR A 90 12.98 15.98 -15.34
CA THR A 90 12.51 15.20 -16.50
C THR A 90 12.52 15.97 -17.81
N GLY A 91 12.55 17.31 -17.76
CA GLY A 91 12.61 18.17 -18.92
C GLY A 91 13.26 19.51 -18.60
N GLN A 92 13.96 20.07 -19.58
CA GLN A 92 14.66 21.36 -19.43
C GLN A 92 13.72 22.56 -19.67
N GLY A 93 12.81 22.47 -20.64
CA GLY A 93 11.94 23.58 -21.05
C GLY A 93 12.65 24.66 -21.86
N ASP A 94 12.00 25.81 -22.07
CA ASP A 94 12.55 26.92 -22.84
C ASP A 94 13.53 27.77 -22.00
N CYS A 95 14.82 27.51 -22.20
CA CYS A 95 15.93 28.27 -21.61
C CYS A 95 16.54 29.32 -22.54
N SER A 96 15.89 29.68 -23.66
CA SER A 96 16.43 30.59 -24.70
C SER A 96 16.90 31.96 -24.19
N LYS A 97 16.39 32.41 -23.03
CA LYS A 97 16.79 33.67 -22.38
C LYS A 97 18.23 33.63 -21.82
N PHE A 98 18.82 32.46 -21.69
CA PHE A 98 20.17 32.27 -21.13
C PHE A 98 21.16 31.97 -22.28
N ARG A 99 22.13 32.87 -22.50
CA ARG A 99 23.05 32.80 -23.66
C ARG A 99 24.37 32.07 -23.39
N MET A 100 24.88 32.11 -22.15
CA MET A 100 26.17 31.49 -21.78
C MET A 100 25.95 30.25 -20.91
N ASN A 101 25.54 30.46 -19.66
CA ASN A 101 25.25 29.36 -18.74
C ASN A 101 23.77 29.00 -18.85
N ILE A 102 23.49 27.83 -19.42
CA ILE A 102 22.13 27.33 -19.58
C ILE A 102 21.73 26.57 -18.30
N PRO A 103 20.62 26.92 -17.63
CA PRO A 103 20.15 26.19 -16.46
C PRO A 103 19.77 24.74 -16.78
N HIS A 104 19.88 23.86 -15.78
CA HIS A 104 19.37 22.48 -15.85
C HIS A 104 17.87 22.43 -16.19
N CYS A 105 17.06 23.35 -15.66
CA CYS A 105 15.64 23.45 -16.00
C CYS A 105 15.11 24.89 -15.86
N CYS A 106 14.40 25.36 -16.89
CA CYS A 106 13.73 26.65 -16.94
C CYS A 106 12.20 26.56 -16.89
N MET A 107 11.65 25.34 -16.75
CA MET A 107 10.20 25.16 -16.64
C MET A 107 9.66 25.81 -15.37
N LYS A 108 8.53 26.50 -15.52
CA LYS A 108 7.79 27.11 -14.39
C LYS A 108 7.30 26.05 -13.39
N SER A 109 6.96 24.87 -13.89
CA SER A 109 6.52 23.73 -13.10
C SER A 109 7.38 22.50 -13.44
N PRO A 110 8.58 22.37 -12.84
CA PRO A 110 9.44 21.22 -13.08
C PRO A 110 8.87 19.94 -12.47
N ALA A 111 9.18 18.81 -13.09
CA ALA A 111 8.99 17.47 -12.53
C ALA A 111 10.35 16.79 -12.41
N VAL A 112 10.65 16.28 -11.22
CA VAL A 112 11.95 15.73 -10.83
C VAL A 112 11.79 14.26 -10.48
N VAL A 113 12.75 13.46 -10.92
CA VAL A 113 12.88 12.04 -10.60
C VAL A 113 14.23 11.77 -9.97
N ASP A 114 14.26 10.79 -9.08
CA ASP A 114 15.51 10.29 -8.52
C ASP A 114 16.40 9.71 -9.63
N MET A 115 17.71 9.77 -9.40
CA MET A 115 18.66 9.13 -10.29
C MET A 115 18.65 7.60 -10.09
N LEU A 116 19.07 6.86 -11.11
CA LEU A 116 19.23 5.40 -11.02
C LEU A 116 20.47 5.02 -10.19
N SER A 117 20.50 3.78 -9.70
CA SER A 117 21.68 3.22 -9.03
C SER A 117 22.89 3.18 -9.97
N GLY A 118 24.10 3.39 -9.42
CA GLY A 118 25.36 3.29 -10.17
C GLY A 118 25.85 4.59 -10.81
N VAL A 119 25.22 5.72 -10.50
CA VAL A 119 25.67 7.04 -10.97
C VAL A 119 27.03 7.44 -10.38
N PRO A 120 27.82 8.30 -11.04
CA PRO A 120 29.11 8.74 -10.53
C PRO A 120 29.04 9.39 -9.14
N TYR A 121 30.07 9.20 -8.31
CA TYR A 121 30.10 9.68 -6.91
C TYR A 121 29.88 11.20 -6.77
N ASN A 122 30.37 12.00 -7.73
CA ASN A 122 30.17 13.45 -7.75
C ASN A 122 28.72 13.88 -8.03
N GLN A 123 27.87 12.96 -8.49
CA GLN A 123 26.44 13.17 -8.71
C GLN A 123 25.58 12.54 -7.61
N GLN A 124 26.21 11.98 -6.57
CA GLN A 124 25.53 11.38 -5.42
C GLN A 124 25.48 12.33 -4.22
N ILE A 125 24.44 12.16 -3.42
CA ILE A 125 24.24 12.72 -2.08
C ILE A 125 23.77 11.59 -1.14
N ALA A 126 23.76 11.83 0.17
CA ALA A 126 23.23 10.86 1.12
C ALA A 126 21.78 10.44 0.77
N ASN A 127 21.46 9.16 0.90
CA ASN A 127 20.11 8.59 0.68
C ASN A 127 19.54 8.66 -0.74
N CYS A 128 20.29 9.11 -1.75
CA CYS A 128 20.04 8.80 -3.17
C CYS A 128 20.91 7.59 -3.60
N CYS A 129 20.96 7.10 -4.83
CA CYS A 129 20.11 7.25 -6.01
C CYS A 129 19.47 5.88 -6.20
N LYS A 130 18.22 5.72 -5.78
CA LYS A 130 17.58 4.40 -5.66
C LYS A 130 16.56 4.17 -6.77
N GLY A 131 16.66 4.93 -7.87
CA GLY A 131 15.63 4.95 -8.91
C GLY A 131 14.25 5.33 -8.38
N GLY A 132 14.22 6.12 -7.31
CA GLY A 132 13.00 6.65 -6.71
C GLY A 132 12.25 5.65 -5.84
N VAL A 133 12.82 4.47 -5.59
CA VAL A 133 12.25 3.49 -4.66
C VAL A 133 12.44 3.98 -3.22
N VAL A 134 11.36 4.00 -2.45
CA VAL A 134 11.38 4.40 -1.03
C VAL A 134 10.55 3.41 -0.22
N SER A 135 11.21 2.74 0.72
CA SER A 135 10.60 1.73 1.58
C SER A 135 9.52 2.34 2.50
N SER A 136 8.68 1.47 3.07
CA SER A 136 7.80 1.85 4.17
C SER A 136 8.60 1.98 5.47
N TRP A 137 8.17 2.89 6.34
CA TRP A 137 8.78 3.09 7.65
C TRP A 137 8.69 1.84 8.53
N GLY A 138 7.59 1.08 8.42
CA GLY A 138 7.43 -0.14 9.19
C GLY A 138 8.41 -1.23 8.78
N GLN A 139 8.73 -1.33 7.49
CA GLN A 139 9.63 -2.36 6.95
C GLN A 139 11.12 -2.00 7.14
N ASP A 140 11.54 -0.81 6.71
CA ASP A 140 12.94 -0.38 6.77
C ASP A 140 13.04 1.16 6.87
N PRO A 141 13.13 1.72 8.10
CA PRO A 141 13.24 3.16 8.32
C PRO A 141 14.45 3.80 7.61
N SER A 142 15.55 3.05 7.46
CA SER A 142 16.77 3.56 6.81
C SER A 142 16.58 3.72 5.30
N ALA A 143 15.78 2.84 4.69
CA ALA A 143 15.42 2.91 3.28
C ALA A 143 14.16 3.76 2.99
N ALA A 144 13.48 4.24 4.03
CA ALA A 144 12.30 5.12 3.94
C ALA A 144 12.65 6.60 3.70
N VAL A 145 13.90 6.90 3.36
CA VAL A 145 14.41 8.25 3.08
C VAL A 145 15.06 8.29 1.70
N SER A 146 14.76 9.36 0.95
CA SER A 146 15.42 9.73 -0.30
C SER A 146 15.73 11.23 -0.26
N SER A 147 16.84 11.67 -0.85
CA SER A 147 17.18 13.09 -0.87
C SER A 147 17.89 13.51 -2.14
N PHE A 148 17.76 14.77 -2.51
CA PHE A 148 18.48 15.38 -3.61
C PHE A 148 18.81 16.83 -3.29
N GLN A 149 19.83 17.36 -3.95
CA GLN A 149 20.22 18.76 -3.84
C GLN A 149 19.91 19.49 -5.15
N LEU A 150 19.48 20.74 -5.04
CA LEU A 150 19.35 21.63 -6.18
C LEU A 150 19.87 23.03 -5.88
N SER A 151 20.40 23.67 -6.92
CA SER A 151 20.71 25.10 -6.92
C SER A 151 19.60 25.84 -7.66
N VAL A 152 18.95 26.78 -6.96
CA VAL A 152 17.83 27.58 -7.49
C VAL A 152 18.33 28.97 -7.82
N GLY A 153 18.06 29.42 -9.05
CA GLY A 153 18.35 30.76 -9.55
C GLY A 153 17.11 31.63 -9.66
N ARG A 154 17.34 32.92 -9.92
CA ARG A 154 16.32 33.98 -10.03
C ARG A 154 15.33 33.99 -8.88
N SER A 155 15.82 33.68 -7.69
CA SER A 155 15.06 33.56 -6.45
C SER A 155 15.44 34.63 -5.44
N GLY A 156 14.76 34.65 -4.30
CA GLY A 156 15.21 35.46 -3.17
C GLY A 156 16.52 34.92 -2.58
N THR A 157 17.37 35.83 -2.10
CA THR A 157 18.68 35.52 -1.50
C THR A 157 18.68 35.69 0.02
N THR A 158 17.50 35.86 0.63
CA THR A 158 17.31 35.99 2.07
C THR A 158 16.01 35.33 2.50
N ASN A 159 15.91 35.00 3.80
CA ASN A 159 14.71 34.43 4.41
C ASN A 159 13.43 35.27 4.20
N LYS A 160 13.55 36.59 4.01
CA LYS A 160 12.42 37.50 3.73
C LYS A 160 12.03 37.56 2.26
N THR A 161 12.98 37.34 1.36
CA THR A 161 12.78 37.55 -0.09
C THR A 161 12.39 36.27 -0.83
N VAL A 162 12.80 35.11 -0.32
CA VAL A 162 12.42 33.79 -0.86
C VAL A 162 10.91 33.64 -0.81
N ARG A 163 10.35 33.17 -1.93
CA ARG A 163 8.94 32.79 -2.03
C ARG A 163 8.86 31.29 -2.20
N LEU A 164 8.06 30.65 -1.36
CA LEU A 164 7.92 29.20 -1.35
C LEU A 164 7.24 28.74 -2.64
N PRO A 165 7.66 27.61 -3.23
CA PRO A 165 6.95 26.99 -4.34
C PRO A 165 5.51 26.63 -3.95
N LYS A 166 4.65 26.48 -4.96
CA LYS A 166 3.24 26.15 -4.82
C LYS A 166 2.91 24.89 -5.61
N ASN A 167 1.73 24.32 -5.37
CA ASN A 167 1.19 23.20 -6.14
C ASN A 167 2.16 22.01 -6.23
N PHE A 168 2.57 21.50 -5.07
CA PHE A 168 3.38 20.29 -5.02
C PHE A 168 2.56 19.08 -5.46
N THR A 169 3.18 18.21 -6.25
CA THR A 169 2.61 16.94 -6.71
C THR A 169 3.59 15.83 -6.42
N LEU A 170 3.10 14.72 -5.90
CA LEU A 170 3.87 13.49 -5.73
C LEU A 170 3.20 12.38 -6.54
N LEU A 171 3.92 11.86 -7.52
CA LEU A 171 3.51 10.72 -8.34
C LEU A 171 4.48 9.58 -8.05
N GLY A 172 4.01 8.36 -7.88
CA GLY A 172 4.91 7.22 -7.69
C GLY A 172 4.36 6.16 -6.75
N PRO A 173 4.07 4.93 -7.22
CA PRO A 173 4.05 4.47 -8.62
C PRO A 173 2.76 4.85 -9.40
N GLY A 174 1.81 5.56 -8.78
CA GLY A 174 0.56 5.96 -9.41
C GLY A 174 0.07 7.33 -8.95
N ARG A 175 -1.16 7.68 -9.34
CA ARG A 175 -1.92 8.78 -8.71
C ARG A 175 -2.35 8.31 -7.32
N GLY A 176 -2.65 9.23 -6.40
CA GLY A 176 -3.12 8.87 -5.06
C GLY A 176 -2.67 9.80 -3.95
N TYR A 177 -1.54 10.49 -4.14
CA TYR A 177 -1.05 11.46 -3.17
C TYR A 177 -1.62 12.86 -3.42
N SER A 178 -2.10 13.49 -2.35
CA SER A 178 -2.44 14.91 -2.30
C SER A 178 -1.49 15.62 -1.34
N CYS A 179 -0.79 16.65 -1.84
CA CYS A 179 0.20 17.39 -1.06
C CYS A 179 -0.35 18.71 -0.53
N SER A 180 0.02 19.05 0.70
CA SER A 180 -0.31 20.32 1.34
C SER A 180 0.51 21.49 0.76
N GLN A 181 0.15 22.71 1.16
CA GLN A 181 0.99 23.88 0.87
C GLN A 181 2.27 23.85 1.71
N ALA A 182 3.35 24.41 1.16
CA ALA A 182 4.61 24.53 1.88
C ALA A 182 4.45 25.38 3.14
N LYS A 183 4.83 24.81 4.29
CA LYS A 183 4.76 25.45 5.61
C LYS A 183 6.16 25.65 6.17
N ILE A 184 6.50 26.89 6.52
CA ILE A 184 7.78 27.20 7.17
C ILE A 184 7.81 26.54 8.55
N VAL A 185 8.93 25.89 8.86
CA VAL A 185 9.19 25.23 10.15
C VAL A 185 10.53 25.74 10.70
N PRO A 186 10.83 25.49 11.99
CA PRO A 186 12.14 25.83 12.55
C PRO A 186 13.28 25.25 11.69
N PRO A 187 14.37 26.01 11.43
CA PRO A 187 15.39 25.55 10.52
C PRO A 187 16.12 24.31 11.04
N THR A 188 16.31 23.32 10.15
CA THR A 188 17.00 22.06 10.46
C THR A 188 18.42 22.32 10.97
N VAL A 189 18.83 21.59 12.00
CA VAL A 189 20.21 21.57 12.49
C VAL A 189 20.89 20.29 12.01
N PHE A 190 22.01 20.45 11.30
CA PHE A 190 22.84 19.36 10.80
C PHE A 190 24.09 19.21 11.70
N PRO A 191 24.16 18.17 12.53
CA PRO A 191 25.40 17.84 13.23
C PRO A 191 26.42 17.28 12.23
N THR A 192 27.70 17.59 12.43
CA THR A 192 28.79 16.92 11.72
C THR A 192 28.89 15.47 12.15
N PRO A 193 29.45 14.57 11.31
CA PRO A 193 29.55 13.14 11.65
C PRO A 193 30.32 12.85 12.95
N ASP A 194 31.28 13.70 13.31
CA ASP A 194 32.04 13.63 14.56
C ASP A 194 31.29 14.25 15.77
N GLY A 195 30.10 14.82 15.55
CA GLY A 195 29.23 15.41 16.58
C GLY A 195 29.71 16.75 17.15
N ARG A 196 30.89 17.24 16.76
CA ARG A 196 31.54 18.41 17.37
C ARG A 196 31.01 19.74 16.88
N ARG A 197 30.53 19.81 15.64
CA ARG A 197 30.00 21.03 15.03
C ARG A 197 28.55 20.83 14.61
N LYS A 198 27.76 21.90 14.76
CA LYS A 198 26.39 21.95 14.25
C LYS A 198 26.31 23.07 13.23
N THR A 199 25.75 22.78 12.07
CA THR A 199 25.38 23.78 11.07
C THR A 199 23.86 23.85 11.03
N GLN A 200 23.30 24.97 10.57
CA GLN A 200 21.86 25.17 10.53
C GLN A 200 21.45 25.60 9.13
N ALA A 201 20.31 25.09 8.65
CA ALA A 201 19.68 25.60 7.46
C ALA A 201 19.35 27.09 7.64
N MET A 202 19.50 27.88 6.59
CA MET A 202 19.10 29.29 6.57
C MET A 202 17.58 29.43 6.63
N MET A 203 16.85 28.45 6.10
CA MET A 203 15.39 28.37 6.08
C MET A 203 14.95 26.93 5.83
N THR A 204 13.90 26.47 6.51
CA THR A 204 13.30 25.14 6.26
C THR A 204 11.79 25.25 6.08
N TRP A 205 11.24 24.50 5.14
CA TRP A 205 9.80 24.29 5.03
C TRP A 205 9.47 22.84 4.72
N ASN A 206 8.28 22.42 5.15
CA ASN A 206 7.76 21.08 4.91
C ASN A 206 6.55 21.14 3.99
N VAL A 207 6.41 20.10 3.18
CA VAL A 207 5.21 19.76 2.43
C VAL A 207 4.84 18.34 2.84
N THR A 208 3.58 18.13 3.20
CA THR A 208 3.09 16.81 3.62
C THR A 208 2.14 16.29 2.57
N CYS A 209 2.41 15.10 2.05
CA CYS A 209 1.61 14.39 1.07
C CYS A 209 0.92 13.20 1.74
N THR A 210 -0.40 13.18 1.69
CA THR A 210 -1.25 12.10 2.20
C THR A 210 -1.77 11.25 1.06
N TYR A 211 -1.89 9.94 1.27
CA TYR A 211 -2.39 9.01 0.27
C TYR A 211 -3.90 8.81 0.41
N SER A 212 -4.62 8.79 -0.71
CA SER A 212 -6.03 8.44 -0.77
C SER A 212 -6.27 7.34 -1.78
N GLN A 213 -6.81 6.21 -1.34
CA GLN A 213 -7.13 5.07 -2.20
C GLN A 213 -8.09 5.45 -3.31
N MET A 214 -9.09 6.30 -3.00
CA MET A 214 -10.10 6.75 -3.96
C MET A 214 -9.51 7.61 -5.08
N LEU A 215 -8.46 8.39 -4.77
CA LEU A 215 -7.73 9.18 -5.77
C LEU A 215 -6.79 8.30 -6.60
N ALA A 216 -6.32 7.19 -6.02
CA ALA A 216 -5.34 6.34 -6.66
C ALA A 216 -5.92 5.42 -7.73
N SER A 217 -7.01 4.73 -7.39
CA SER A 217 -7.70 3.85 -8.32
C SER A 217 -9.16 3.69 -7.91
N ARG A 218 -10.05 3.65 -8.91
CA ARG A 218 -11.45 3.27 -8.69
C ARG A 218 -11.60 1.76 -8.44
N ASN A 219 -10.69 0.97 -8.99
CA ASN A 219 -10.72 -0.49 -8.90
C ASN A 219 -9.68 -0.97 -7.87
N PRO A 220 -10.03 -1.93 -7.01
CA PRO A 220 -9.08 -2.62 -6.14
C PRO A 220 -7.97 -3.29 -6.95
N THR A 221 -6.81 -3.50 -6.31
CA THR A 221 -5.62 -4.12 -6.95
C THR A 221 -5.38 -5.56 -6.47
N CYS A 222 -6.11 -6.01 -5.46
CA CYS A 222 -5.99 -7.35 -4.91
C CYS A 222 -7.32 -7.92 -4.40
N CYS A 223 -7.37 -9.25 -4.30
CA CYS A 223 -8.50 -9.98 -3.73
C CYS A 223 -8.02 -11.08 -2.79
N VAL A 224 -8.92 -11.52 -1.91
CA VAL A 224 -8.66 -12.61 -0.97
C VAL A 224 -9.48 -13.85 -1.34
N SER A 225 -8.85 -15.01 -1.22
CA SER A 225 -9.50 -16.32 -1.30
C SER A 225 -9.20 -17.12 -0.04
N MET A 226 -10.12 -17.99 0.36
CA MET A 226 -10.07 -18.64 1.66
C MET A 226 -10.34 -20.13 1.54
N SER A 227 -9.68 -20.92 2.37
CA SER A 227 -9.92 -22.36 2.49
C SER A 227 -9.60 -22.85 3.90
N SER A 228 -10.09 -24.04 4.24
CA SER A 228 -9.81 -24.67 5.53
C SER A 228 -9.69 -26.18 5.38
N PHE A 229 -9.03 -26.83 6.33
CA PHE A 229 -8.92 -28.29 6.37
C PHE A 229 -10.26 -29.02 6.61
N TYR A 230 -11.27 -28.33 7.14
CA TYR A 230 -12.57 -28.90 7.45
C TYR A 230 -13.62 -28.67 6.37
N ASN A 231 -13.30 -27.93 5.30
CA ASN A 231 -14.22 -27.68 4.19
C ASN A 231 -13.51 -28.00 2.87
N SER A 232 -14.11 -28.87 2.07
CA SER A 232 -13.57 -29.27 0.76
C SER A 232 -13.66 -28.18 -0.30
N THR A 233 -14.51 -27.17 -0.09
CA THR A 233 -14.73 -26.09 -1.05
C THR A 233 -13.84 -24.90 -0.70
N ILE A 234 -13.14 -24.38 -1.72
CA ILE A 234 -12.38 -23.13 -1.60
C ILE A 234 -13.31 -21.97 -1.89
N THR A 235 -13.37 -21.00 -0.99
CA THR A 235 -14.03 -19.71 -1.22
C THR A 235 -13.14 -18.88 -2.15
N PRO A 236 -13.51 -18.70 -3.43
CA PRO A 236 -12.67 -18.00 -4.38
C PRO A 236 -12.74 -16.49 -4.15
N CYS A 237 -11.85 -15.74 -4.80
CA CYS A 237 -12.07 -14.30 -4.95
C CYS A 237 -13.39 -14.05 -5.69
N ARG A 238 -14.09 -12.98 -5.31
CA ARG A 238 -15.31 -12.54 -6.00
C ARG A 238 -15.03 -12.30 -7.48
N SER A 239 -15.95 -12.74 -8.33
CA SER A 239 -15.90 -12.46 -9.76
C SER A 239 -15.84 -10.94 -9.99
N CYS A 240 -14.97 -10.49 -10.88
CA CYS A 240 -14.74 -9.08 -11.18
C CYS A 240 -14.32 -8.19 -9.99
N ALA A 241 -13.69 -8.75 -8.94
CA ALA A 241 -13.24 -8.00 -7.77
C ALA A 241 -12.38 -6.76 -8.10
N CYS A 242 -11.53 -6.83 -9.12
CA CYS A 242 -10.67 -5.71 -9.55
C CYS A 242 -11.17 -5.03 -10.84
N GLY A 243 -12.45 -5.21 -11.15
CA GLY A 243 -13.11 -4.70 -12.35
C GLY A 243 -12.90 -5.59 -13.56
N CYS A 244 -13.99 -5.97 -14.22
CA CYS A 244 -13.95 -6.62 -15.52
C CYS A 244 -14.12 -5.54 -16.60
N GLN A 245 -13.16 -5.46 -17.52
CA GLN A 245 -13.30 -4.76 -18.79
C GLN A 245 -13.40 -5.81 -19.91
N ASN A 246 -13.83 -5.41 -21.11
CA ASN A 246 -13.98 -6.31 -22.26
C ASN A 246 -12.70 -7.14 -22.51
N ASN A 247 -12.86 -8.34 -23.10
CA ASN A 247 -11.83 -9.40 -23.27
C ASN A 247 -10.47 -9.00 -23.88
N SER A 248 -10.27 -7.74 -24.29
CA SER A 248 -9.01 -7.22 -24.84
C SER A 248 -7.98 -6.81 -23.78
N THR A 249 -8.29 -6.84 -22.48
CA THR A 249 -7.41 -6.29 -21.42
C THR A 249 -6.64 -7.33 -20.59
N CYS A 250 -6.87 -8.62 -20.79
CA CYS A 250 -6.17 -9.69 -20.06
C CYS A 250 -5.59 -10.73 -21.02
N VAL A 251 -4.58 -11.47 -20.57
CA VAL A 251 -3.91 -12.51 -21.36
C VAL A 251 -4.45 -13.89 -20.95
N PRO A 252 -4.97 -14.71 -21.88
CA PRO A 252 -5.38 -16.09 -21.59
C PRO A 252 -4.21 -16.92 -21.04
N SER A 253 -4.47 -17.85 -20.12
CA SER A 253 -3.42 -18.70 -19.51
C SER A 253 -2.63 -19.54 -20.52
N ASP A 254 -3.26 -19.90 -21.64
CA ASP A 254 -2.76 -20.92 -22.58
C ASP A 254 -2.07 -20.32 -23.82
N SER A 255 -1.94 -18.99 -23.90
CA SER A 255 -1.20 -18.35 -25.00
C SER A 255 0.30 -18.57 -24.82
N MET A 256 0.97 -19.12 -25.83
CA MET A 256 2.42 -19.35 -25.86
C MET A 256 3.20 -18.13 -25.33
N ILE A 257 4.01 -18.35 -24.28
CA ILE A 257 4.81 -17.36 -23.54
C ILE A 257 5.70 -16.49 -24.46
N GLN A 258 6.07 -16.99 -25.64
CA GLN A 258 6.84 -16.24 -26.66
C GLN A 258 6.16 -14.93 -27.10
N SER A 259 4.83 -14.86 -27.08
CA SER A 259 4.08 -13.63 -27.43
C SER A 259 4.11 -12.55 -26.33
N VAL A 260 4.41 -12.92 -25.08
CA VAL A 260 4.47 -12.01 -23.93
C VAL A 260 5.81 -11.27 -23.85
N VAL A 261 6.89 -11.88 -24.37
CA VAL A 261 8.23 -11.25 -24.41
C VAL A 261 8.24 -10.00 -25.30
N GLY A 262 7.47 -9.98 -26.40
CA GLY A 262 7.29 -8.81 -27.26
C GLY A 262 6.47 -7.67 -26.65
N LEU A 263 5.79 -7.90 -25.52
CA LEU A 263 4.91 -6.94 -24.83
C LEU A 263 5.55 -6.29 -23.60
N LYS A 264 6.85 -6.53 -23.36
CA LYS A 264 7.67 -5.94 -22.28
C LYS A 264 8.11 -4.50 -22.54
N THR A 265 7.63 -3.86 -23.61
CA THR A 265 7.82 -2.41 -23.78
C THR A 265 6.95 -1.68 -22.75
N PRO A 266 7.53 -0.87 -21.84
CA PRO A 266 6.75 -0.07 -20.92
C PRO A 266 5.91 0.93 -21.71
N THR A 267 4.60 0.70 -21.76
CA THR A 267 3.64 1.71 -22.22
C THR A 267 3.69 2.89 -21.26
N LYS A 268 3.50 4.12 -21.77
CA LYS A 268 3.56 5.39 -20.99
C LYS A 268 2.79 5.38 -19.65
N ASP A 269 1.81 4.50 -19.47
CA ASP A 269 0.91 4.47 -18.32
C ASP A 269 1.09 3.30 -17.33
N ASN A 270 2.12 2.43 -17.47
CA ASN A 270 2.35 1.29 -16.55
C ASN A 270 1.08 0.44 -16.27
N THR A 271 0.17 0.33 -17.22
CA THR A 271 -1.08 -0.41 -17.03
C THR A 271 -0.76 -1.89 -16.81
N PRO A 272 -1.27 -2.51 -15.73
CA PRO A 272 -0.98 -3.89 -15.40
C PRO A 272 -1.52 -4.80 -16.51
N LEU A 273 -0.67 -5.70 -17.02
CA LEU A 273 -1.08 -6.73 -17.98
C LEU A 273 -1.35 -8.00 -17.18
N VAL A 274 -2.62 -8.30 -16.92
CA VAL A 274 -3.01 -9.38 -16.01
C VAL A 274 -3.42 -10.65 -16.76
N GLN A 275 -3.16 -11.80 -16.15
CA GLN A 275 -3.71 -13.08 -16.58
C GLN A 275 -5.24 -13.09 -16.44
N CYS A 276 -5.93 -13.58 -17.47
CA CYS A 276 -7.38 -13.72 -17.44
C CYS A 276 -7.80 -14.69 -16.33
N THR A 277 -8.51 -14.16 -15.35
CA THR A 277 -9.08 -14.90 -14.22
C THR A 277 -10.50 -14.39 -13.97
N LYS A 278 -11.34 -15.16 -13.27
CA LYS A 278 -12.70 -14.73 -12.93
C LYS A 278 -12.73 -13.42 -12.11
N HIS A 279 -11.71 -13.17 -11.30
CA HIS A 279 -11.61 -11.99 -10.43
C HIS A 279 -10.89 -10.80 -11.08
N ASN A 280 -10.09 -11.04 -12.12
CA ASN A 280 -9.32 -10.06 -12.89
C ASN A 280 -8.40 -9.17 -12.03
N CYS A 281 -7.83 -9.73 -10.95
CA CYS A 281 -6.97 -8.99 -10.01
C CYS A 281 -5.48 -9.27 -10.28
N PRO A 282 -4.62 -8.24 -10.25
CA PRO A 282 -3.16 -8.41 -10.30
C PRO A 282 -2.61 -9.30 -9.19
N ILE A 283 -3.17 -9.20 -7.97
CA ILE A 283 -2.71 -9.96 -6.81
C ILE A 283 -3.86 -10.75 -6.20
N ARG A 284 -3.57 -11.99 -5.80
CA ARG A 284 -4.44 -12.79 -4.93
C ARG A 284 -3.70 -13.18 -3.68
N VAL A 285 -4.32 -12.92 -2.54
CA VAL A 285 -3.90 -13.47 -1.25
C VAL A 285 -4.79 -14.66 -0.92
N HIS A 286 -4.19 -15.83 -0.72
CA HIS A 286 -4.87 -17.04 -0.29
C HIS A 286 -4.60 -17.30 1.19
N TRP A 287 -5.66 -17.38 1.99
CA TRP A 287 -5.60 -17.70 3.41
C TRP A 287 -6.16 -19.11 3.65
N HIS A 288 -5.28 -20.03 4.00
CA HIS A 288 -5.64 -21.43 4.25
C HIS A 288 -5.47 -21.80 5.72
N VAL A 289 -6.55 -22.18 6.38
CA VAL A 289 -6.50 -22.75 7.73
C VAL A 289 -6.09 -24.22 7.61
N LYS A 290 -4.82 -24.51 7.90
CA LYS A 290 -4.19 -25.80 7.62
C LYS A 290 -4.51 -26.85 8.67
N LEU A 291 -4.34 -26.51 9.94
CA LEU A 291 -4.51 -27.44 11.06
C LEU A 291 -4.94 -26.71 12.32
N ASN A 292 -5.65 -27.43 13.20
CA ASN A 292 -6.14 -26.94 14.47
C ASN A 292 -5.74 -27.89 15.60
N TYR A 293 -4.70 -27.55 16.37
CA TYR A 293 -4.23 -28.33 17.52
C TYR A 293 -4.98 -27.96 18.81
N LYS A 294 -4.66 -28.57 19.95
CA LYS A 294 -5.31 -28.25 21.23
C LYS A 294 -5.07 -26.78 21.64
N GLU A 295 -3.83 -26.31 21.58
CA GLU A 295 -3.42 -24.98 22.05
C GLU A 295 -3.05 -24.00 20.93
N TYR A 296 -2.79 -24.52 19.74
CA TYR A 296 -2.31 -23.73 18.60
C TYR A 296 -3.15 -24.03 17.37
N TRP A 297 -3.07 -23.14 16.39
CA TRP A 297 -3.61 -23.38 15.06
C TRP A 297 -2.63 -22.84 14.02
N ARG A 298 -2.67 -23.47 12.84
CA ARG A 298 -1.71 -23.21 11.77
C ARG A 298 -2.43 -22.66 10.55
N VAL A 299 -1.92 -21.54 10.04
CA VAL A 299 -2.39 -20.90 8.82
C VAL A 299 -1.28 -20.96 7.79
N LYS A 300 -1.65 -21.16 6.52
CA LYS A 300 -0.77 -20.95 5.38
C LYS A 300 -1.28 -19.75 4.59
N ILE A 301 -0.40 -18.78 4.37
CA ILE A 301 -0.65 -17.63 3.50
C ILE A 301 0.07 -17.88 2.17
N SER A 302 -0.58 -17.58 1.05
CA SER A 302 0.06 -17.61 -0.27
C SER A 302 -0.31 -16.37 -1.05
N ILE A 303 0.68 -15.66 -1.59
CA ILE A 303 0.48 -14.46 -2.39
C ILE A 303 0.87 -14.80 -3.82
N THR A 304 -0.08 -14.71 -4.75
CA THR A 304 0.12 -15.01 -6.17
C THR A 304 0.04 -13.72 -6.98
N ASN A 305 1.03 -13.50 -7.84
CA ASN A 305 1.07 -12.43 -8.81
C ASN A 305 0.54 -12.90 -10.16
N PHE A 306 -0.45 -12.20 -10.69
CA PHE A 306 -1.06 -12.43 -12.00
C PHE A 306 -0.68 -11.35 -13.02
N ASN A 307 0.22 -10.42 -12.66
CA ASN A 307 0.71 -9.37 -13.55
C ASN A 307 1.97 -9.81 -14.31
N TYR A 308 1.94 -9.76 -15.64
CA TYR A 308 3.06 -10.11 -16.53
C TYR A 308 4.08 -8.98 -16.75
N ARG A 309 3.84 -7.80 -16.18
CA ARG A 309 4.69 -6.61 -16.39
C ARG A 309 5.31 -6.06 -15.11
N LEU A 310 4.96 -6.61 -13.96
CA LEU A 310 5.31 -6.02 -12.68
C LEU A 310 5.82 -7.07 -11.71
N ASN A 311 7.05 -6.83 -11.23
CA ASN A 311 7.59 -7.49 -10.05
C ASN A 311 7.32 -6.60 -8.84
N TYR A 312 6.87 -7.20 -7.74
CA TYR A 312 6.66 -6.50 -6.49
C TYR A 312 7.89 -6.67 -5.60
N THR A 313 8.75 -5.65 -5.59
CA THR A 313 9.92 -5.56 -4.69
C THR A 313 9.50 -4.97 -3.35
N GLN A 314 10.09 -5.43 -2.24
CA GLN A 314 9.78 -4.93 -0.90
C GLN A 314 8.29 -5.02 -0.55
N TRP A 315 7.60 -6.04 -1.09
CA TRP A 315 6.18 -6.21 -0.87
C TRP A 315 5.85 -6.31 0.63
N THR A 316 4.66 -5.82 0.98
CA THR A 316 4.11 -5.86 2.32
C THR A 316 2.70 -6.44 2.27
N LEU A 317 2.37 -7.25 3.26
CA LEU A 317 1.04 -7.79 3.48
C LEU A 317 0.61 -7.43 4.89
N VAL A 318 -0.51 -6.75 5.06
CA VAL A 318 -1.10 -6.50 6.37
C VAL A 318 -2.35 -7.33 6.50
N ALA A 319 -2.53 -7.97 7.64
CA ALA A 319 -3.77 -8.64 7.99
C ALA A 319 -4.27 -8.12 9.33
N GLN A 320 -5.58 -7.92 9.42
CA GLN A 320 -6.28 -7.66 10.67
C GLN A 320 -7.00 -8.94 11.11
N HIS A 321 -6.61 -9.49 12.25
CA HIS A 321 -7.19 -10.68 12.85
C HIS A 321 -6.97 -10.64 14.37
N PRO A 322 -7.99 -10.89 15.21
CA PRO A 322 -7.89 -10.81 16.67
C PRO A 322 -6.68 -11.53 17.27
N ASN A 323 -6.36 -12.75 16.80
CA ASN A 323 -5.23 -13.55 17.28
C ASN A 323 -3.83 -13.10 16.84
N LEU A 324 -3.68 -12.08 15.99
CA LEU A 324 -2.33 -11.58 15.65
C LEU A 324 -1.64 -10.93 16.86
N ASN A 325 -2.39 -10.65 17.92
CA ASN A 325 -1.85 -10.28 19.23
C ASN A 325 -1.00 -11.38 19.88
N ASN A 326 -1.19 -12.65 19.50
CA ASN A 326 -0.53 -13.81 20.12
C ASN A 326 0.06 -14.75 19.06
N ILE A 327 0.92 -14.19 18.21
CA ILE A 327 1.66 -14.96 17.21
C ILE A 327 2.82 -15.69 17.88
N THR A 328 2.92 -17.00 17.64
CA THR A 328 4.01 -17.82 18.19
C THR A 328 5.17 -17.87 17.22
N GLN A 329 4.89 -18.10 15.94
CA GLN A 329 5.93 -18.23 14.92
C GLN A 329 5.41 -17.85 13.54
N VAL A 330 6.28 -17.20 12.76
CA VAL A 330 6.08 -16.89 11.35
C VAL A 330 7.22 -17.52 10.56
N PHE A 331 6.87 -18.33 9.56
CA PHE A 331 7.84 -19.00 8.70
C PHE A 331 7.99 -18.24 7.38
N SER A 332 9.20 -18.19 6.83
CA SER A 332 9.52 -17.64 5.51
C SER A 332 9.28 -16.14 5.30
N PHE A 333 8.43 -15.49 6.10
CA PHE A 333 8.20 -14.04 6.08
C PHE A 333 8.75 -13.40 7.37
N ALA A 334 9.11 -12.13 7.29
CA ALA A 334 9.32 -11.30 8.46
C ALA A 334 7.97 -10.77 8.97
N TYR A 335 7.87 -10.56 10.28
CA TYR A 335 6.65 -10.10 10.95
C TYR A 335 6.92 -8.87 11.80
N LYS A 336 6.01 -7.91 11.76
CA LYS A 336 5.99 -6.75 12.63
C LYS A 336 4.56 -6.47 13.08
N PRO A 337 4.25 -6.47 14.39
CA PRO A 337 2.94 -6.07 14.86
C PRO A 337 2.69 -4.58 14.53
N LEU A 338 1.48 -4.26 14.08
CA LEU A 338 1.03 -2.89 13.87
C LEU A 338 0.12 -2.50 15.03
N LEU A 339 0.57 -1.51 15.81
CA LEU A 339 -0.13 -1.04 17.00
C LEU A 339 -0.56 0.43 16.80
N PRO A 340 -1.50 0.72 15.88
CA PRO A 340 -1.93 2.10 15.62
C PRO A 340 -2.61 2.71 16.85
N TYR A 341 -3.25 1.88 17.69
CA TYR A 341 -3.93 2.28 18.91
C TYR A 341 -3.49 1.39 20.07
N LYS A 342 -3.32 1.97 21.27
CA LYS A 342 -2.95 1.23 22.49
C LYS A 342 -3.94 0.12 22.87
N SER A 343 -5.17 0.19 22.36
CA SER A 343 -6.27 -0.73 22.65
C SER A 343 -6.46 -1.85 21.62
N ALA A 344 -5.82 -1.78 20.45
CA ALA A 344 -6.03 -2.73 19.35
C ALA A 344 -4.70 -3.31 18.87
N ASN A 345 -4.44 -4.55 19.28
CA ASN A 345 -3.24 -5.32 18.89
C ASN A 345 -3.58 -6.42 17.88
N ASP A 346 -4.62 -6.22 17.08
CA ASP A 346 -5.21 -7.23 16.19
C ASP A 346 -4.64 -7.17 14.76
N SER A 347 -3.60 -6.39 14.53
CA SER A 347 -3.09 -6.10 13.19
C SER A 347 -1.59 -6.42 13.09
N GLY A 348 -1.21 -7.07 12.01
CA GLY A 348 0.17 -7.51 11.79
C GLY A 348 0.61 -7.29 10.35
N MET A 349 1.84 -6.78 10.18
CA MET A 349 2.50 -6.62 8.89
C MET A 349 3.47 -7.78 8.66
N PHE A 350 3.37 -8.37 7.49
CA PHE A 350 4.28 -9.36 6.93
C PHE A 350 5.02 -8.76 5.74
N TYR A 351 6.29 -9.12 5.57
CA TYR A 351 7.09 -8.67 4.44
C TYR A 351 8.18 -9.69 4.11
N GLY A 352 8.72 -9.58 2.90
CA GLY A 352 9.76 -10.48 2.42
C GLY A 352 11.09 -10.31 3.16
N VAL A 353 11.79 -11.43 3.32
CA VAL A 353 13.15 -11.49 3.85
C VAL A 353 14.12 -11.18 2.71
N LYS A 354 15.02 -10.21 2.94
CA LYS A 354 16.03 -9.77 1.95
C LYS A 354 16.83 -10.97 1.42
N PHE A 355 17.04 -11.01 0.11
CA PHE A 355 17.78 -12.08 -0.59
C PHE A 355 17.14 -13.47 -0.55
N PHE A 356 15.85 -13.56 -0.17
CA PHE A 356 15.12 -14.83 -0.15
C PHE A 356 13.80 -14.71 -0.91
N ASN A 357 12.90 -13.86 -0.43
CA ASN A 357 11.58 -13.67 -1.02
C ASN A 357 11.12 -12.22 -0.93
N ASP A 358 12.06 -11.27 -0.89
CA ASP A 358 11.81 -9.83 -0.94
C ASP A 358 11.34 -9.31 -2.30
N ILE A 359 11.33 -10.19 -3.31
CA ILE A 359 10.80 -9.94 -4.64
C ILE A 359 9.73 -10.99 -4.95
N LEU A 360 8.51 -10.53 -5.22
CA LEU A 360 7.45 -11.35 -5.82
C LEU A 360 7.49 -11.13 -7.33
N MET A 361 7.92 -12.17 -8.05
CA MET A 361 8.11 -12.14 -9.50
C MET A 361 6.77 -12.00 -10.24
N GLU A 362 6.86 -11.58 -11.51
CA GLU A 362 5.75 -11.55 -12.46
C GLU A 362 5.03 -12.90 -12.58
N ALA A 363 3.84 -12.87 -13.19
CA ALA A 363 3.01 -14.06 -13.37
C ALA A 363 3.78 -15.20 -14.07
N GLY A 364 3.77 -16.37 -13.45
CA GLY A 364 4.51 -17.55 -13.91
C GLY A 364 4.75 -18.55 -12.77
N PRO A 365 5.60 -19.57 -12.98
CA PRO A 365 5.92 -20.58 -11.98
C PRO A 365 6.46 -19.99 -10.66
N ASP A 366 7.25 -18.92 -10.76
CA ASP A 366 7.87 -18.22 -9.62
C ASP A 366 7.06 -17.02 -9.12
N GLY A 367 5.88 -16.76 -9.70
CA GLY A 367 4.98 -15.67 -9.34
C GLY A 367 4.16 -15.94 -8.07
N ASN A 368 4.69 -16.72 -7.13
CA ASN A 368 3.99 -17.16 -5.93
C ASN A 368 4.94 -17.27 -4.74
N ILE A 369 4.55 -16.67 -3.61
CA ILE A 369 5.27 -16.76 -2.35
C ILE A 369 4.36 -17.27 -1.25
N GLN A 370 4.91 -18.01 -0.31
CA GLN A 370 4.13 -18.68 0.73
C GLN A 370 4.78 -18.55 2.10
N SER A 371 3.96 -18.55 3.13
CA SER A 371 4.37 -18.53 4.53
C SER A 371 3.41 -19.36 5.35
N GLU A 372 3.90 -19.88 6.47
CA GLU A 372 3.06 -20.49 7.49
C GLU A 372 3.13 -19.68 8.78
N LEU A 373 2.01 -19.62 9.49
CA LEU A 373 1.87 -18.97 10.78
C LEU A 373 1.43 -20.01 11.81
N ILE A 374 2.02 -19.94 13.00
CA ILE A 374 1.51 -20.63 14.19
C ILE A 374 1.00 -19.56 15.15
N LEU A 375 -0.27 -19.68 15.49
CA LEU A 375 -0.95 -18.77 16.38
C LEU A 375 -1.41 -19.55 17.62
N GLN A 376 -1.20 -18.96 18.79
CA GLN A 376 -1.71 -19.54 20.03
C GLN A 376 -3.20 -19.22 20.16
N LYS A 377 -3.96 -20.20 20.66
CA LYS A 377 -5.38 -20.01 20.94
C LYS A 377 -5.54 -19.27 22.25
N ASP A 378 -6.33 -18.21 22.23
CA ASP A 378 -6.93 -17.70 23.45
C ASP A 378 -8.16 -18.55 23.80
N LYS A 379 -8.08 -19.26 24.93
CA LYS A 379 -9.15 -20.16 25.39
C LYS A 379 -10.48 -19.44 25.61
N ASN A 380 -10.46 -18.13 25.85
CA ASN A 380 -11.66 -17.35 26.15
C ASN A 380 -12.38 -16.88 24.88
N THR A 381 -11.66 -16.69 23.78
CA THR A 381 -12.19 -16.08 22.55
C THR A 381 -12.16 -17.00 21.34
N PHE A 382 -11.39 -18.10 21.38
CA PHE A 382 -11.25 -19.01 20.26
C PHE A 382 -12.57 -19.71 19.93
N THR A 383 -12.98 -19.58 18.67
CA THR A 383 -14.11 -20.30 18.11
C THR A 383 -13.85 -20.65 16.66
N LEU A 384 -14.51 -21.70 16.16
CA LEU A 384 -14.56 -22.00 14.73
C LEU A 384 -15.85 -21.45 14.09
N ASN A 385 -16.73 -20.83 14.89
CA ASN A 385 -18.00 -20.30 14.42
C ASN A 385 -17.79 -19.02 13.61
N LYS A 386 -18.70 -18.77 12.66
CA LYS A 386 -18.81 -17.50 11.91
C LYS A 386 -17.49 -17.06 11.26
N GLY A 387 -16.68 -18.02 10.80
CA GLY A 387 -15.47 -17.69 10.06
C GLY A 387 -14.37 -17.02 10.88
N TRP A 388 -14.35 -17.22 12.20
CA TRP A 388 -13.41 -16.57 13.11
C TRP A 388 -11.92 -16.82 12.80
N ALA A 389 -11.58 -17.92 12.13
CA ALA A 389 -10.21 -18.25 11.74
C ALA A 389 -9.68 -17.46 10.53
N PHE A 390 -10.50 -16.59 9.95
CA PHE A 390 -10.20 -15.80 8.76
C PHE A 390 -10.00 -14.32 9.10
N PRO A 391 -9.10 -13.63 8.38
CA PRO A 391 -8.83 -12.22 8.64
C PRO A 391 -10.07 -11.38 8.33
N ARG A 392 -10.20 -10.28 9.06
CA ARG A 392 -11.28 -9.28 8.86
C ARG A 392 -10.96 -8.37 7.68
N LYS A 393 -9.70 -7.99 7.55
CA LYS A 393 -9.17 -7.17 6.47
C LYS A 393 -7.78 -7.63 6.07
N VAL A 394 -7.46 -7.44 4.80
CA VAL A 394 -6.13 -7.71 4.24
C VAL A 394 -5.74 -6.55 3.34
N TYR A 395 -4.50 -6.10 3.45
CA TYR A 395 -3.93 -5.07 2.60
C TYR A 395 -2.66 -5.60 1.94
N PHE A 396 -2.46 -5.30 0.67
CA PHE A 396 -1.24 -5.63 -0.06
C PHE A 396 -0.60 -4.34 -0.57
N ASN A 397 0.67 -4.08 -0.19
CA ASN A 397 1.38 -2.83 -0.49
C ASN A 397 0.61 -1.55 -0.10
N GLY A 398 -0.23 -1.68 0.93
CA GLY A 398 -1.12 -0.63 1.44
C GLY A 398 -2.50 -0.56 0.79
N ASP A 399 -2.76 -1.25 -0.32
CA ASP A 399 -4.08 -1.29 -0.94
C ASP A 399 -4.97 -2.33 -0.25
N GLU A 400 -6.22 -1.94 0.09
CA GLU A 400 -7.19 -2.87 0.69
C GLU A 400 -7.66 -3.90 -0.33
N CYS A 401 -7.54 -5.19 0.02
CA CYS A 401 -7.98 -6.29 -0.83
C CYS A 401 -9.46 -6.58 -0.65
N VAL A 402 -10.12 -6.96 -1.75
CA VAL A 402 -11.52 -7.38 -1.70
C VAL A 402 -11.65 -8.71 -0.97
N MET A 403 -12.35 -8.68 0.15
CA MET A 403 -12.70 -9.86 0.95
C MET A 403 -13.92 -10.58 0.34
N PRO A 404 -14.01 -11.92 0.44
CA PRO A 404 -15.25 -12.66 0.22
C PRO A 404 -16.36 -12.19 1.18
N LEU A 405 -17.62 -12.49 0.85
CA LEU A 405 -18.71 -12.24 1.78
C LEU A 405 -18.61 -13.19 2.99
N PRO A 406 -18.90 -12.73 4.22
CA PRO A 406 -18.84 -13.59 5.40
C PRO A 406 -19.67 -14.88 5.30
N ASP A 407 -20.78 -14.84 4.55
CA ASP A 407 -21.65 -16.01 4.34
C ASP A 407 -21.01 -17.09 3.46
N ASP A 408 -20.03 -16.70 2.62
CA ASP A 408 -19.29 -17.61 1.75
C ASP A 408 -18.05 -18.21 2.44
N TYR A 409 -17.77 -17.83 3.69
CA TYR A 409 -16.58 -18.31 4.39
C TYR A 409 -16.66 -19.83 4.59
N PRO A 410 -15.52 -20.54 4.56
CA PRO A 410 -15.50 -21.98 4.81
C PRO A 410 -16.18 -22.30 6.14
N TYR A 411 -17.33 -22.96 6.07
CA TYR A 411 -18.12 -23.35 7.23
C TYR A 411 -17.73 -24.75 7.70
N LEU A 412 -17.94 -25.01 8.99
CA LEU A 412 -17.81 -26.36 9.53
C LEU A 412 -18.89 -27.25 8.91
N PRO A 413 -18.56 -28.48 8.50
CA PRO A 413 -19.57 -29.41 8.02
C PRO A 413 -20.64 -29.57 9.11
N ASN A 414 -21.90 -29.40 8.73
CA ASN A 414 -23.03 -29.68 9.60
C ASN A 414 -23.11 -31.19 9.82
N SER A 415 -22.25 -31.70 10.69
CA SER A 415 -22.29 -33.09 11.14
C SER A 415 -23.39 -33.24 12.20
N ALA A 416 -24.63 -32.96 11.82
CA ALA A 416 -25.71 -33.72 12.40
C ALA A 416 -25.65 -35.08 11.68
N PRO A 417 -25.28 -36.20 12.34
CA PRO A 417 -25.73 -37.47 11.82
C PRO A 417 -27.23 -37.30 11.64
N LYS A 418 -27.74 -37.48 10.41
CA LYS A 418 -29.15 -37.79 10.26
C LYS A 418 -29.30 -39.08 11.07
N ASN A 419 -29.72 -38.96 12.33
CA ASN A 419 -30.19 -40.09 13.08
C ASN A 419 -31.37 -40.61 12.28
N VAL A 420 -31.11 -41.57 11.39
CA VAL A 420 -32.10 -42.51 10.91
C VAL A 420 -32.36 -43.49 12.06
N ILE A 421 -32.64 -42.94 13.24
CA ILE A 421 -33.26 -43.65 14.35
C ILE A 421 -34.69 -43.17 14.29
N GLY A 422 -35.52 -43.84 13.50
CA GLY A 422 -36.92 -43.42 13.37
C GLY A 422 -37.62 -43.95 12.14
N LEU A 423 -37.58 -45.25 11.92
CA LEU A 423 -38.73 -46.00 11.37
C LEU A 423 -38.47 -47.50 11.53
N SER A 424 -37.26 -47.99 11.18
CA SER A 424 -36.94 -49.42 11.21
C SER A 424 -36.97 -50.04 12.62
N PHE A 425 -36.50 -49.32 13.64
CA PHE A 425 -36.56 -49.79 15.04
C PHE A 425 -37.97 -49.79 15.62
N LEU A 426 -38.86 -48.91 15.14
CA LEU A 426 -40.26 -48.88 15.55
C LEU A 426 -41.04 -50.04 14.91
N PHE A 427 -40.78 -50.35 13.64
CA PHE A 427 -41.36 -51.52 12.98
C PHE A 427 -40.87 -52.84 13.59
N SER A 428 -39.60 -52.96 13.95
CA SER A 428 -39.10 -54.18 14.60
C SER A 428 -39.66 -54.35 16.02
N ALA A 429 -39.81 -53.27 16.78
CA ALA A 429 -40.42 -53.33 18.11
C ALA A 429 -41.92 -53.67 18.05
N PHE A 430 -42.64 -53.17 17.04
CA PHE A 430 -44.06 -53.48 16.83
C PHE A 430 -44.28 -54.94 16.41
N PHE A 431 -43.43 -55.48 15.52
CA PHE A 431 -43.48 -56.89 15.13
C PHE A 431 -43.16 -57.85 16.29
N VAL A 432 -42.20 -57.49 17.15
CA VAL A 432 -41.88 -58.29 18.35
C VAL A 432 -43.03 -58.23 19.36
N LEU A 433 -43.73 -57.09 19.48
CA LEU A 433 -44.90 -56.97 20.35
C LEU A 433 -46.08 -57.82 19.85
N GLU A 434 -46.36 -57.86 18.54
CA GLU A 434 -47.40 -58.72 17.98
C GLU A 434 -47.08 -60.22 18.16
N LEU A 435 -45.83 -60.63 17.94
CA LEU A 435 -45.42 -62.02 18.15
C LEU A 435 -45.53 -62.49 19.61
N LEU A 436 -45.46 -61.56 20.58
CA LEU A 436 -45.66 -61.86 22.01
C LEU A 436 -47.13 -61.89 22.43
N VAL A 437 -48.04 -61.29 21.64
CA VAL A 437 -49.49 -61.30 21.91
C VAL A 437 -50.17 -62.56 21.34
N PHE A 438 -49.57 -63.21 20.35
CA PHE A 438 -50.09 -64.41 19.69
C PHE A 438 -49.42 -65.73 20.15
N TRP A 439 -48.75 -65.73 21.31
CA TRP A 439 -48.19 -66.94 21.93
C TRP A 439 -48.77 -67.22 23.31
#